data_AF-A0A914LF35-F1
#
_entry.id   AF-A0A914LF35-F1
#
_cell.length_a   1.000
_cell.length_b   1.000
_cell.length_c   1.000
_cell.angle_alpha   90.00
_cell.angle_beta   90.00
_cell.angle_gamma   90.00
#
_symmetry.space_group_name_H-M   'P 1'
#
loop_
_entity.id
_entity.type
_entity.pdbx_description
1 polymer ?
#
loop_
_entity_poly.entity_id
_entity_poly.type
_entity_poly.pdbx_seq_one_letter_code
_entity_poly.pdbx_strand_id
1 'polypeptide(L)'
;MIPNLTRQSITFPHEKWSWILVRNIFYKPYFMLYGEVYAGEIDTCGDEGTNCVPGHWIPPILMTVFLLIANILLINMLIAIFNNIFNVTNAMSRQVWMFQRYGQVLEYKSTPVLPPPFTPIAHIFMLFRRICKVIGKNVDGPQGCAPKFSRGTPNFSNS
;
A
#
# COMPACT_ATOMS: atom_id res chain seq x y z
N MET A 1 1.54 -28.38 -12.11
CA MET A 1 1.64 -29.63 -11.29
C MET A 1 1.80 -30.86 -12.17
N ILE A 2 0.89 -31.10 -13.12
CA ILE A 2 0.92 -32.27 -14.01
C ILE A 2 2.26 -32.45 -14.75
N PRO A 3 2.88 -31.41 -15.35
CA PRO A 3 4.12 -31.60 -16.12
C PRO A 3 5.31 -32.08 -15.26
N ASN A 4 5.35 -31.70 -13.98
CA ASN A 4 6.44 -32.08 -13.07
C ASN A 4 6.30 -33.50 -12.59
N LEU A 5 5.07 -33.99 -12.47
CA LEU A 5 4.80 -35.40 -12.23
C LEU A 5 5.29 -36.22 -13.43
N THR A 6 5.00 -35.77 -14.65
CA THR A 6 5.47 -36.42 -15.87
C THR A 6 6.99 -36.44 -15.92
N ARG A 7 7.67 -35.31 -15.65
CA ARG A 7 9.14 -35.24 -15.60
C ARG A 7 9.73 -36.20 -14.56
N GLN A 8 9.23 -36.16 -13.32
CA GLN A 8 9.73 -37.02 -12.25
C GLN A 8 9.51 -38.51 -12.55
N SER A 9 8.36 -38.86 -13.15
CA SER A 9 8.02 -40.24 -13.52
C SER A 9 8.89 -40.81 -14.63
N ILE A 10 9.36 -39.96 -15.56
CA ILE A 10 10.21 -40.38 -16.68
C ILE A 10 11.68 -40.47 -16.25
N THR A 11 12.15 -39.54 -15.41
CA THR A 11 13.57 -39.46 -15.04
C THR A 11 13.94 -40.40 -13.88
N PHE A 12 13.03 -40.68 -12.94
CA PHE A 12 13.35 -41.45 -11.73
C PHE A 12 12.29 -42.53 -11.43
N PRO A 13 12.24 -43.64 -12.19
CA PRO A 13 11.22 -44.68 -12.03
C PRO A 13 11.34 -45.52 -10.73
N HIS A 14 12.48 -45.46 -10.03
CA HIS A 14 12.77 -46.31 -8.87
C HIS A 14 13.03 -45.54 -7.55
N GLU A 15 12.58 -44.28 -7.48
CA GLU A 15 12.79 -43.45 -6.29
C GLU A 15 11.76 -43.77 -5.18
N LYS A 16 12.21 -43.85 -3.92
CA LYS A 16 11.34 -44.12 -2.77
C LYS A 16 10.53 -42.88 -2.39
N TRP A 17 9.29 -43.08 -1.97
CA TRP A 17 8.41 -42.00 -1.54
C TRP A 17 9.01 -41.23 -0.35
N SER A 18 9.17 -39.91 -0.51
CA SER A 18 9.71 -39.02 0.51
C SER A 18 9.08 -37.64 0.44
N TRP A 19 9.05 -36.93 1.57
CA TRP A 19 8.53 -35.55 1.65
C TRP A 19 9.35 -34.56 0.81
N ILE A 20 10.62 -34.88 0.53
CA ILE A 20 11.49 -34.09 -0.34
C ILE A 20 10.99 -34.06 -1.79
N LEU A 21 10.37 -35.17 -2.24
CA LEU A 21 9.81 -35.33 -3.59
C LEU A 21 8.65 -34.36 -3.82
N VAL A 22 7.73 -34.30 -2.85
CA VAL A 22 6.58 -33.39 -2.87
C VAL A 22 7.07 -31.95 -2.95
N ARG A 23 8.05 -31.58 -2.13
CA ARG A 23 8.66 -30.23 -2.18
C ARG A 23 9.22 -29.92 -3.56
N ASN A 24 9.96 -30.85 -4.17
CA ASN A 24 10.55 -30.64 -5.49
C ASN A 24 9.50 -30.48 -6.61
N ILE A 25 8.36 -31.17 -6.52
CA ILE A 25 7.26 -31.09 -7.51
C ILE A 25 6.59 -29.70 -7.50
N PHE A 26 6.46 -29.07 -6.33
CA PHE A 26 5.78 -27.78 -6.16
C PHE A 26 6.70 -26.56 -6.17
N TYR A 27 7.89 -26.66 -5.55
CA TYR A 27 8.78 -25.51 -5.39
C TYR A 27 9.62 -25.20 -6.64
N LYS A 28 10.11 -26.22 -7.36
CA LYS A 28 10.86 -26.00 -8.60
C LYS A 28 10.10 -25.18 -9.66
N PRO A 29 8.84 -25.50 -10.01
CA PRO A 29 8.12 -24.72 -11.01
C PRO A 29 7.73 -23.34 -10.48
N TYR A 30 7.58 -23.18 -9.15
CA TYR A 30 7.36 -21.89 -8.52
C TYR A 30 8.57 -20.98 -8.74
N PHE A 31 9.78 -21.43 -8.42
CA PHE A 31 11.00 -20.64 -8.67
C PHE A 31 11.26 -20.40 -10.16
N MET A 32 10.93 -21.38 -11.02
CA MET A 32 11.02 -21.22 -12.47
C MET A 32 10.07 -20.16 -13.02
N LEU A 33 8.92 -19.94 -12.37
CA LEU A 33 7.99 -18.85 -12.71
C LEU A 33 8.57 -17.47 -12.38
N TYR A 34 9.45 -17.38 -11.39
CA TYR A 34 10.19 -16.16 -11.05
C TYR A 34 11.48 -15.96 -11.87
N GLY A 35 11.82 -16.90 -12.76
CA GLY A 35 12.97 -16.79 -13.67
C GLY A 35 14.19 -17.65 -13.33
N GLU A 36 14.12 -18.48 -12.28
CA GLU A 36 15.19 -19.41 -11.92
C GLU A 36 15.13 -20.67 -12.81
N VAL A 37 16.10 -20.84 -13.72
CA VAL A 37 16.13 -21.99 -14.66
C VAL A 37 17.12 -23.05 -14.19
N TYR A 38 16.61 -24.20 -13.75
CA TYR A 38 17.41 -25.36 -13.35
C TYR A 38 17.87 -26.21 -14.57
N ALA A 39 18.60 -25.60 -15.51
CA ALA A 39 18.96 -26.21 -16.79
C ALA A 39 19.71 -27.55 -16.64
N GLY A 40 20.67 -27.63 -15.70
CA GLY A 40 21.47 -28.83 -15.46
C GLY A 40 20.71 -30.02 -14.87
N GLU A 41 19.45 -29.83 -14.45
CA GLU A 41 18.60 -30.91 -13.93
C GLU A 41 17.41 -31.24 -14.85
N ILE A 42 17.18 -30.38 -15.86
CA ILE A 42 16.16 -30.58 -16.89
C ILE A 42 16.76 -31.35 -18.06
N ASP A 43 18.01 -31.07 -18.41
CA ASP A 43 18.74 -31.83 -19.42
C ASP A 43 19.62 -32.90 -18.76
N THR A 44 19.06 -34.11 -18.67
CA THR A 44 19.79 -35.29 -18.15
C THR A 44 20.74 -35.89 -19.18
N CYS A 45 20.74 -35.36 -20.40
CA CYS A 45 21.60 -35.76 -21.50
C CYS A 45 22.59 -34.61 -21.78
N GLY A 46 23.67 -34.54 -20.99
CA GLY A 46 24.77 -33.60 -21.26
C GLY A 46 25.61 -34.04 -22.47
N ASP A 47 26.59 -33.20 -22.87
CA ASP A 47 27.50 -33.43 -24.01
C ASP A 47 28.23 -34.80 -23.98
N GLU A 48 28.30 -35.44 -22.81
CA GLU A 48 28.98 -36.72 -22.61
C GLU A 48 28.08 -37.97 -22.79
N GLY A 49 26.78 -37.80 -23.10
CA GLY A 49 25.90 -38.88 -23.58
C GLY A 49 25.64 -40.03 -22.60
N THR A 50 26.08 -39.93 -21.35
CA THR A 50 25.89 -40.99 -20.36
C THR A 50 24.53 -40.83 -19.67
N ASN A 51 23.58 -41.71 -20.01
CA ASN A 51 22.21 -41.81 -19.48
C ASN A 51 21.14 -40.89 -20.13
N CYS A 52 21.06 -40.86 -21.45
CA CYS A 52 19.97 -40.19 -22.15
C CYS A 52 18.70 -41.05 -22.14
N VAL A 53 17.66 -40.61 -21.42
CA VAL A 53 16.33 -41.23 -21.45
C VAL A 53 15.64 -40.83 -22.76
N PRO A 54 15.08 -41.78 -23.55
CA PRO A 54 14.33 -41.44 -24.76
C PRO A 54 13.16 -40.51 -24.40
N GLY A 55 13.09 -39.36 -25.06
CA GLY A 55 12.06 -38.35 -24.81
C GLY A 55 12.44 -37.22 -23.85
N HIS A 56 13.74 -37.00 -23.57
CA HIS A 56 14.21 -35.89 -22.70
C HIS A 56 13.71 -34.49 -23.12
N TRP A 57 13.39 -34.30 -24.40
CA TRP A 57 12.90 -33.05 -24.99
C TRP A 57 11.40 -32.77 -24.72
N ILE A 58 10.62 -33.79 -24.34
CA ILE A 58 9.17 -33.66 -24.12
C ILE A 58 8.87 -32.90 -22.82
N PRO A 59 9.48 -33.23 -21.67
CA PRO A 59 9.26 -32.50 -20.42
C PRO A 59 9.55 -30.98 -20.49
N PRO A 60 10.67 -30.48 -21.04
CA PRO A 60 10.95 -29.04 -21.09
C PRO A 60 9.96 -28.28 -21.99
N ILE A 61 9.53 -28.86 -23.11
CA ILE A 61 8.51 -28.25 -23.98
C ILE A 61 7.17 -28.16 -23.26
N LEU A 62 6.73 -29.28 -22.64
CA LEU A 62 5.47 -29.32 -21.91
C LEU A 62 5.46 -28.34 -20.72
N MET A 63 6.59 -28.22 -19.99
CA MET A 63 6.78 -27.24 -18.93
C MET A 63 6.59 -25.81 -19.42
N THR A 64 7.24 -25.48 -20.53
CA THR A 64 7.23 -24.13 -21.10
C THR A 64 5.82 -23.73 -21.54
N VAL A 65 5.12 -24.61 -22.27
CA VAL A 65 3.74 -24.37 -22.72
C VAL A 65 2.79 -24.26 -21.53
N PHE A 66 2.91 -25.13 -20.53
CA PHE A 66 2.07 -25.08 -19.34
C PHE A 66 2.31 -23.80 -18.52
N LEU A 67 3.57 -23.41 -18.30
CA LEU A 67 3.93 -22.17 -17.59
C LEU A 67 3.45 -20.92 -18.34
N LEU A 68 3.53 -20.92 -19.67
CA LEU A 68 3.02 -19.83 -20.51
C LEU A 68 1.51 -19.67 -20.34
N ILE A 69 0.76 -20.77 -20.48
CA ILE A 69 -0.70 -20.77 -20.29
C ILE A 69 -1.05 -20.33 -18.87
N ALA A 70 -0.38 -20.88 -17.85
CA ALA A 70 -0.61 -20.52 -16.46
C ALA A 70 -0.38 -19.03 -16.20
N ASN A 71 0.73 -18.45 -16.69
CA ASN A 71 1.02 -17.03 -16.51
C ASN A 71 0.01 -16.12 -17.22
N ILE A 72 -0.37 -16.44 -18.46
CA ILE A 72 -1.39 -15.69 -19.19
C ILE A 72 -2.73 -15.74 -18.45
N LEU A 73 -3.15 -16.93 -18.00
CA LEU A 73 -4.39 -17.10 -17.24
C LEU A 73 -4.35 -16.38 -15.87
N LEU A 74 -3.23 -16.47 -15.15
CA LEU A 74 -3.05 -15.78 -13.87
C LEU A 74 -3.16 -14.27 -14.02
N ILE A 75 -2.46 -13.69 -14.99
CA ILE A 75 -2.49 -12.25 -15.26
C ILE A 75 -3.90 -11.82 -15.69
N ASN A 76 -4.54 -12.57 -16.59
CA ASN A 76 -5.88 -12.24 -17.08
C ASN A 76 -6.94 -12.26 -15.96
N MET A 77 -6.90 -13.28 -15.08
CA MET A 77 -7.78 -13.35 -13.92
C MET A 77 -7.47 -12.27 -12.88
N LEU A 78 -6.19 -11.98 -12.64
CA LEU A 78 -5.77 -10.94 -11.70
C LEU A 78 -6.25 -9.56 -12.13
N ILE A 79 -6.09 -9.23 -13.42
CA ILE A 79 -6.60 -7.99 -14.00
C ILE A 79 -8.13 -7.93 -13.87
N ALA A 80 -8.84 -9.03 -14.15
CA ALA A 80 -10.31 -9.07 -14.02
C ALA A 80 -10.77 -8.82 -12.58
N ILE A 81 -10.11 -9.43 -11.59
CA ILE A 81 -10.39 -9.21 -10.17
C ILE A 81 -10.09 -7.77 -9.77
N PHE A 82 -8.93 -7.22 -10.16
CA PHE A 82 -8.60 -5.83 -9.86
C PHE A 82 -9.57 -4.85 -10.52
N ASN A 83 -9.98 -5.08 -11.75
CA ASN A 83 -11.00 -4.26 -12.42
C ASN A 83 -12.32 -4.28 -11.65
N ASN A 84 -12.76 -5.45 -11.17
CA ASN A 84 -13.97 -5.57 -10.37
C ASN A 84 -13.84 -4.87 -9.01
N ILE A 85 -12.74 -5.12 -8.29
CA ILE A 85 -12.45 -4.47 -7.00
C ILE A 85 -12.35 -2.97 -7.18
N PHE A 86 -11.69 -2.48 -8.23
CA PHE A 86 -11.57 -1.06 -8.53
C PHE A 86 -12.93 -0.44 -8.81
N ASN A 87 -13.82 -1.10 -9.57
CA ASN A 87 -15.18 -0.58 -9.81
C ASN A 87 -16.00 -0.46 -8.53
N VAL A 88 -15.97 -1.49 -7.67
CA VAL A 88 -16.65 -1.46 -6.36
C VAL A 88 -16.01 -0.41 -5.44
N THR A 89 -14.68 -0.36 -5.40
CA THR A 89 -13.92 0.57 -4.57
C THR A 89 -14.11 2.00 -5.04
N ASN A 90 -14.16 2.28 -6.34
CA ASN A 90 -14.40 3.63 -6.87
C ASN A 90 -15.82 4.12 -6.51
N ALA A 91 -16.81 3.23 -6.58
CA ALA A 91 -18.18 3.54 -6.15
C ALA A 91 -18.28 3.87 -4.65
N MET A 92 -17.52 3.19 -3.79
CA MET A 92 -17.55 3.39 -2.33
C MET A 92 -16.55 4.45 -1.82
N SER A 93 -15.42 4.63 -2.50
CA SER A 93 -14.35 5.58 -2.13
C SER A 93 -14.84 7.01 -2.17
N ARG A 94 -15.76 7.35 -3.08
CA ARG A 94 -16.34 8.69 -3.13
C ARG A 94 -17.13 9.02 -1.86
N GLN A 95 -17.89 8.05 -1.34
CA GLN A 95 -18.66 8.23 -0.11
C GLN A 95 -17.75 8.34 1.12
N VAL A 96 -16.72 7.48 1.21
CA VAL A 96 -15.73 7.53 2.29
C VAL A 96 -14.92 8.82 2.26
N TRP A 97 -14.45 9.25 1.08
CA TRP A 97 -13.76 10.52 0.89
C TRP A 97 -14.64 11.72 1.26
N MET A 98 -15.90 11.72 0.82
CA MET A 98 -16.84 12.80 1.18
C MET A 98 -17.17 12.80 2.68
N PHE A 99 -17.24 11.63 3.32
CA PHE A 99 -17.44 11.52 4.77
C PHE A 99 -16.24 12.07 5.55
N GLN A 100 -15.02 11.69 5.17
CA GLN A 100 -13.78 12.22 5.74
C GLN A 100 -13.67 13.74 5.53
N ARG A 101 -13.98 14.22 4.32
CA ARG A 101 -13.95 15.65 3.98
C ARG A 101 -15.04 16.45 4.71
N TYR A 102 -16.23 15.88 4.90
CA TYR A 102 -17.29 16.51 5.69
C TYR A 102 -16.90 16.63 7.16
N GLY A 103 -16.32 15.58 7.76
CA GLY A 103 -15.80 15.63 9.13
C GLY A 103 -14.76 16.73 9.31
N GLN A 104 -13.79 16.81 8.41
CA GLN A 104 -12.77 17.86 8.41
C GLN A 104 -13.38 19.26 8.29
N VAL A 105 -14.31 19.49 7.36
CA VAL A 105 -14.97 20.80 7.17
C VAL A 105 -15.88 21.17 8.35
N LEU A 106 -16.55 20.19 8.97
CA LEU A 106 -17.38 20.41 10.15
C LEU A 106 -16.54 20.87 11.35
N GLU A 107 -15.36 20.28 11.53
CA GLU A 107 -14.38 20.68 12.55
C GLU A 107 -13.87 22.13 12.33
N TYR A 108 -13.65 22.53 11.07
CA TYR A 108 -13.31 23.92 10.72
C TYR A 108 -14.44 24.94 10.96
N LYS A 109 -15.71 24.51 10.95
CA LYS A 109 -16.86 25.40 11.18
C LYS A 109 -17.21 25.57 12.66
N SER A 110 -17.02 24.54 13.47
CA SER A 110 -17.39 24.55 14.90
C SER A 110 -16.32 25.16 15.81
N THR A 111 -15.11 25.40 15.31
CA THR A 111 -14.05 26.10 16.03
C THR A 111 -13.73 27.44 15.34
N PRO A 112 -13.97 28.61 15.98
CA PRO A 112 -13.47 29.85 15.43
C PRO A 112 -11.94 29.85 15.50
N VAL A 113 -11.33 29.93 14.32
CA VAL A 113 -9.92 30.25 14.02
C VAL A 113 -8.86 29.40 14.71
N LEU A 114 -8.45 28.29 14.08
CA LEU A 114 -7.06 28.14 13.62
C LEU A 114 -6.78 26.82 12.89
N PRO A 115 -6.06 26.84 11.74
CA PRO A 115 -5.45 25.63 11.21
C PRO A 115 -4.45 25.06 12.24
N PRO A 116 -4.17 23.75 12.21
CA PRO A 116 -3.26 23.05 13.14
C PRO A 116 -1.93 23.75 13.48
N PRO A 117 -1.34 24.65 12.66
CA PRO A 117 -0.15 25.40 13.04
C PRO A 117 -0.27 26.55 14.06
N PHE A 118 -1.43 27.15 14.40
CA PHE A 118 -1.44 28.27 15.39
C PHE A 118 -2.09 28.01 16.75
N THR A 119 -2.43 26.77 17.06
CA THR A 119 -2.82 26.30 18.40
C THR A 119 -1.96 26.86 19.55
N PRO A 120 -0.61 26.98 19.46
CA PRO A 120 0.19 27.55 20.55
C PRO A 120 -0.07 29.04 20.79
N ILE A 121 -0.35 29.85 19.76
CA ILE A 121 -0.56 31.30 19.89
C ILE A 121 -1.85 31.59 20.65
N ALA A 122 -2.91 30.82 20.37
CA ALA A 122 -4.18 30.92 21.09
C ALA A 122 -4.02 30.55 22.58
N HIS A 123 -3.27 29.50 22.89
CA HIS A 123 -2.96 29.12 24.28
C HIS A 123 -2.13 30.18 25.01
N ILE A 124 -1.13 30.78 24.35
CA ILE A 124 -0.30 31.87 24.92
C ILE A 124 -1.15 33.10 25.24
N PHE A 125 -2.04 33.52 24.34
CA PHE A 125 -2.89 34.70 24.56
C PHE A 125 -3.91 34.49 25.70
N MET A 126 -4.47 33.27 25.82
CA MET A 126 -5.33 32.91 26.95
C MET A 126 -4.56 32.88 28.29
N LEU A 127 -3.33 32.37 28.29
CA LEU A 127 -2.47 32.36 29.48
C LEU A 127 -2.12 33.79 29.91
N PHE A 128 -1.75 34.66 28.96
CA PHE A 128 -1.45 36.07 29.20
C PHE A 128 -2.64 36.83 29.80
N ARG A 129 -3.86 36.64 29.24
CA ARG A 129 -5.08 37.25 29.82
C ARG A 129 -5.37 36.78 31.24
N ARG A 130 -5.11 35.52 31.57
CA ARG A 130 -5.30 34.99 32.94
C ARG A 130 -4.29 35.61 33.90
N ILE A 131 -3.03 35.72 33.51
CA ILE A 131 -1.97 36.35 34.30
C ILE A 131 -2.29 37.83 34.55
N CYS A 132 -2.66 38.59 33.52
CA CYS A 132 -3.06 40.00 33.68
C CYS A 132 -4.29 40.18 34.58
N LYS A 133 -5.27 39.27 34.55
CA LYS A 133 -6.43 39.32 35.47
C LYS A 133 -6.06 39.03 36.91
N VAL A 134 -5.11 38.12 37.16
CA VAL A 134 -4.64 37.81 38.51
C VAL A 134 -3.81 38.96 39.07
N ILE A 135 -3.00 39.62 38.24
CA ILE A 135 -2.20 40.79 38.63
C ILE A 135 -3.11 42.03 38.84
N GLY A 136 -4.10 42.25 37.97
CA GLY A 136 -5.03 43.39 38.06
C GLY A 136 -6.02 43.34 39.23
N LYS A 137 -6.11 42.23 39.96
CA LYS A 137 -6.86 42.15 41.23
C LYS A 137 -6.06 42.61 42.45
N ASN A 138 -4.75 42.83 42.31
CA ASN A 138 -3.87 43.28 43.40
C ASN A 138 -3.44 44.76 43.29
N VAL A 139 -3.92 45.51 42.29
CA VAL A 139 -3.56 46.92 42.09
C VAL A 139 -4.81 47.76 41.82
N ASP A 140 -5.36 48.36 42.88
CA ASP A 140 -6.27 49.50 42.75
C ASP A 140 -5.45 50.74 42.34
N GLY A 141 -5.36 50.99 41.04
CA GLY A 141 -4.70 52.18 40.47
C GLY A 141 -4.81 52.23 38.94
N PRO A 142 -5.10 53.39 38.33
CA PRO A 142 -5.44 53.46 36.91
C PRO A 142 -4.16 53.38 36.09
N GLN A 143 -3.86 52.22 35.51
CA GLN A 143 -3.16 52.02 34.22
C GLN A 143 -2.79 50.55 34.01
N GLY A 144 -3.25 49.98 32.88
CA GLY A 144 -2.59 48.82 32.27
C GLY A 144 -3.45 47.58 32.10
N CYS A 145 -4.12 47.48 30.94
CA CYS A 145 -4.26 46.30 30.07
C CYS A 145 -5.55 46.39 29.24
N ALA A 146 -5.69 47.45 28.45
CA ALA A 146 -6.57 47.47 27.30
C ALA A 146 -5.70 47.64 26.06
N PRO A 147 -5.84 46.82 24.99
CA PRO A 147 -5.38 47.27 23.69
C PRO A 147 -6.27 48.46 23.31
N LYS A 148 -5.73 49.68 23.39
CA LYS A 148 -6.33 50.85 22.75
C LYS A 148 -6.34 50.59 21.25
N PHE A 149 -7.47 50.11 20.74
CA PHE A 149 -7.74 50.13 19.32
C PHE A 149 -8.30 51.52 18.98
N SER A 150 -7.40 52.48 18.78
CA SER A 150 -7.74 53.79 18.21
C SER A 150 -8.23 53.57 16.77
N ARG A 151 -9.54 53.64 16.55
CA ARG A 151 -10.09 53.87 15.21
C ARG A 151 -10.43 55.34 15.13
N GLY A 152 -9.50 56.11 14.54
CA GLY A 152 -9.69 57.52 14.23
C GLY A 152 -10.93 57.73 13.38
N THR A 153 -11.69 58.75 13.73
CA THR A 153 -12.66 59.41 12.85
C THR A 153 -11.91 60.00 11.65
N PRO A 154 -12.48 59.92 10.44
CA PRO A 154 -12.30 60.96 9.45
C PRO A 154 -13.54 61.84 9.45
N ASN A 155 -13.36 63.10 9.84
CA ASN A 155 -14.23 64.18 9.39
C ASN A 155 -14.15 64.25 7.85
N PHE A 156 -15.30 64.29 7.19
CA PHE A 156 -15.41 64.91 5.88
C PHE A 156 -16.60 65.86 5.92
N SER A 157 -16.26 67.13 6.05
CA SER A 157 -17.08 68.30 5.77
C SER A 157 -17.28 68.47 4.27
N ASN A 158 -18.30 69.26 3.92
CA ASN A 158 -18.66 69.82 2.61
C ASN A 158 -19.57 68.89 1.78
N SER A 159 -20.54 69.40 1.02
CA SER A 159 -21.17 70.71 0.83
C SER A 159 -22.37 70.46 -0.08
#